data_AF-A0A9D5FFL9-F1
#
_entry.id   AF-A0A9D5FFL9-F1
#
_cell.length_a   1.000
_cell.length_b   1.000
_cell.length_c   1.000
_cell.angle_alpha   90.00
_cell.angle_beta   90.00
_cell.angle_gamma   90.00
#
_symmetry.space_group_name_H-M   'P 1'
#
loop_
_entity.id
_entity.type
_entity.pdbx_description
1 polymer ?
#
loop_
_entity_poly.entity_id
_entity_poly.type
_entity_poly.pdbx_seq_one_letter_code
_entity_poly.pdbx_strand_id
1 'polypeptide(L)'
;MKPVLKKKMQWAGVFYGLAGGLAFAIFTWGVDGFLLASAHGAYPWAKFIPGLFICALSGSLAGWLTIRFQNNILGIVLWLSLALLYSRLIVWLPIRVVPFIIKFFNGALGEYLKYPYYKSLDQTQWFGFVILAIAAIICGLLENILIEQSFFSSGTYAIAIPLVVCFLCFSLIGNAADSLLNQNIRKPLQEVDNLLQFALDNIDKEVPGDIARSMHLGAVNPIKELLPRERRLILSNFDESMGQVDILVDFRGIWAKCTTIYNQVTFCKPALEIQWIRLSNQMKMEARFNTKVFFGN
;
A
#
# COMPACT_ATOMS: atom_id res chain seq x y z
N MET A 1 -33.92 27.35 -6.31
CA MET A 1 -33.87 25.87 -6.38
C MET A 1 -34.66 25.27 -5.21
N LYS A 2 -35.53 24.28 -5.43
CA LYS A 2 -36.31 23.66 -4.33
C LYS A 2 -35.35 23.01 -3.30
N PRO A 3 -35.61 23.13 -1.99
CA PRO A 3 -34.69 22.64 -0.94
C PRO A 3 -34.39 21.14 -1.06
N VAL A 4 -35.36 20.35 -1.53
CA VAL A 4 -35.22 18.91 -1.77
C VAL A 4 -34.18 18.60 -2.85
N LEU A 5 -34.19 19.35 -3.97
CA LEU A 5 -33.26 19.13 -5.07
C LEU A 5 -31.82 19.48 -4.64
N LYS A 6 -31.66 20.54 -3.83
CA LYS A 6 -30.34 20.93 -3.29
C LYS A 6 -29.73 19.85 -2.41
N LYS A 7 -30.53 19.20 -1.56
CA LYS A 7 -30.08 18.08 -0.73
C LYS A 7 -29.67 16.86 -1.58
N LYS A 8 -30.40 16.56 -2.66
CA LYS A 8 -30.04 15.46 -3.58
C LYS A 8 -28.71 15.72 -4.30
N MET A 9 -28.46 16.94 -4.76
CA MET A 9 -27.18 17.31 -5.36
C MET A 9 -26.01 17.17 -4.37
N GLN A 10 -26.21 17.57 -3.11
CA GLN A 10 -25.16 17.41 -2.09
C GLN A 10 -24.77 15.96 -1.87
N TRP A 11 -25.73 15.03 -1.85
CA TRP A 11 -25.44 13.60 -1.79
C TRP A 11 -24.78 13.10 -3.07
N ALA A 12 -25.14 13.63 -4.24
CA ALA A 12 -24.43 13.32 -5.48
C ALA A 12 -22.94 13.73 -5.40
N GLY A 13 -22.63 14.88 -4.82
CA GLY A 13 -21.26 15.31 -4.55
C GLY A 13 -20.53 14.37 -3.59
N VAL A 14 -21.20 13.90 -2.52
CA VAL A 14 -20.64 12.87 -1.62
C VAL A 14 -20.25 11.62 -2.41
N PHE A 15 -21.15 11.09 -3.25
CA PHE A 15 -20.87 9.88 -4.03
C PHE A 15 -19.79 10.11 -5.09
N TYR A 16 -19.74 11.28 -5.71
CA TYR A 16 -18.72 11.65 -6.68
C TYR A 16 -17.33 11.67 -6.04
N GLY A 17 -17.19 12.37 -4.93
CA GLY A 17 -15.95 12.40 -4.15
C GLY A 17 -15.57 11.03 -3.57
N LEU A 18 -16.55 10.25 -3.11
CA LEU A 18 -16.35 8.87 -2.63
C LEU A 18 -15.81 7.98 -3.76
N ALA A 19 -16.39 8.05 -4.96
CA ALA A 19 -15.95 7.27 -6.11
C ALA A 19 -14.48 7.57 -6.45
N GLY A 20 -14.09 8.85 -6.50
CA GLY A 20 -12.70 9.26 -6.69
C GLY A 20 -11.76 8.78 -5.58
N GLY A 21 -12.16 8.92 -4.32
CA GLY A 21 -11.36 8.45 -3.17
C GLY A 21 -11.17 6.94 -3.13
N LEU A 22 -12.22 6.17 -3.41
CA LEU A 22 -12.16 4.70 -3.49
C LEU A 22 -11.28 4.26 -4.66
N ALA A 23 -11.48 4.82 -5.85
CA ALA A 23 -10.66 4.53 -7.02
C ALA A 23 -9.18 4.76 -6.73
N PHE A 24 -8.83 5.93 -6.18
CA PHE A 24 -7.45 6.24 -5.85
C PHE A 24 -6.86 5.22 -4.86
N ALA A 25 -7.57 4.90 -3.77
CA ALA A 25 -7.05 3.97 -2.77
C ALA A 25 -6.89 2.53 -3.28
N ILE A 26 -7.84 2.05 -4.09
CA ILE A 26 -7.78 0.71 -4.69
C ILE A 26 -6.58 0.59 -5.63
N PHE A 27 -6.40 1.56 -6.52
CA PHE A 27 -5.33 1.48 -7.51
C PHE A 27 -3.95 1.85 -6.94
N THR A 28 -3.89 2.66 -5.88
CA THR A 28 -2.60 3.00 -5.23
C THR A 28 -2.12 1.90 -4.29
N TRP A 29 -3.00 1.30 -3.47
CA TRP A 29 -2.59 0.34 -2.43
C TRP A 29 -3.37 -0.98 -2.44
N GLY A 30 -4.56 -1.03 -3.03
CA GLY A 30 -5.35 -2.26 -3.11
C GLY A 30 -4.69 -3.31 -4.01
N VAL A 31 -4.26 -2.89 -5.20
CA VAL A 31 -3.51 -3.76 -6.13
C VAL A 31 -2.17 -4.19 -5.51
N ASP A 32 -1.44 -3.27 -4.86
CA ASP A 32 -0.21 -3.58 -4.10
C ASP A 32 -0.46 -4.67 -3.05
N GLY A 33 -1.48 -4.50 -2.23
CA GLY A 33 -1.85 -5.46 -1.18
C GLY A 33 -2.22 -6.83 -1.73
N PHE A 34 -2.98 -6.89 -2.83
CA PHE A 34 -3.34 -8.16 -3.47
C PHE A 34 -2.11 -8.91 -4.01
N LEU A 35 -1.21 -8.20 -4.69
CA LEU A 35 0.01 -8.76 -5.23
C LEU A 35 0.98 -9.20 -4.13
N LEU A 36 1.08 -8.45 -3.03
CA LEU A 36 1.87 -8.82 -1.86
C LEU A 36 1.27 -10.05 -1.15
N ALA A 37 -0.06 -10.14 -1.02
CA ALA A 37 -0.71 -11.30 -0.44
C ALA A 37 -0.43 -12.58 -1.26
N SER A 38 -0.40 -12.45 -2.59
CA SER A 38 -0.08 -13.54 -3.50
C SER A 38 1.40 -13.98 -3.41
N ALA A 39 2.29 -13.08 -2.99
CA ALA A 39 3.73 -13.32 -2.82
C ALA A 39 4.13 -13.58 -1.36
N HIS A 40 3.23 -14.19 -0.56
CA HIS A 40 3.46 -14.49 0.86
C HIS A 40 3.89 -13.28 1.72
N GLY A 41 3.52 -12.07 1.32
CA GLY A 41 3.81 -10.83 2.03
C GLY A 41 3.10 -10.78 3.38
N ALA A 42 3.81 -10.33 4.41
CA ALA A 42 3.25 -10.09 5.73
C ALA A 42 2.47 -8.77 5.74
N TYR A 43 1.31 -8.77 6.39
CA TYR A 43 0.46 -7.58 6.57
C TYR A 43 0.16 -6.80 5.27
N PRO A 44 -0.27 -7.46 4.17
CA PRO A 44 -0.51 -6.80 2.88
C PRO A 44 -1.59 -5.70 2.96
N TRP A 45 -2.50 -5.83 3.92
CA TRP A 45 -3.59 -4.89 4.18
C TRP A 45 -3.17 -3.63 4.95
N ALA A 46 -1.96 -3.61 5.56
CA ALA A 46 -1.55 -2.54 6.48
C ALA A 46 -1.51 -1.17 5.81
N LYS A 47 -1.25 -1.12 4.50
CA LYS A 47 -1.34 0.11 3.71
C LYS A 47 -2.76 0.41 3.25
N PHE A 48 -3.44 -0.61 2.76
CA PHE A 48 -4.71 -0.45 2.07
C PHE A 48 -5.83 0.04 2.99
N ILE A 49 -5.99 -0.52 4.19
CA ILE A 49 -7.12 -0.18 5.07
C ILE A 49 -7.09 1.30 5.51
N PRO A 50 -5.97 1.84 6.04
CA PRO A 50 -5.91 3.25 6.41
C PRO A 50 -6.06 4.18 5.20
N GLY A 51 -5.43 3.82 4.07
CA GLY A 51 -5.50 4.61 2.84
C GLY A 51 -6.94 4.70 2.31
N LEU A 52 -7.64 3.56 2.27
CA LEU A 52 -9.04 3.47 1.87
C LEU A 52 -9.92 4.36 2.73
N PHE A 53 -9.79 4.28 4.05
CA PHE A 53 -10.61 5.05 4.98
C PHE A 53 -10.38 6.55 4.83
N ILE A 54 -9.11 6.99 4.80
CA ILE A 54 -8.78 8.41 4.68
C ILE A 54 -9.26 8.96 3.33
N CYS A 55 -8.95 8.27 2.22
CA CYS A 55 -9.34 8.73 0.88
C CYS A 55 -10.85 8.74 0.68
N ALA A 56 -11.58 7.72 1.16
CA ALA A 56 -13.04 7.69 1.06
C ALA A 56 -13.68 8.88 1.81
N LEU A 57 -13.22 9.16 3.04
CA LEU A 57 -13.75 10.25 3.85
C LEU A 57 -13.39 11.63 3.29
N SER A 58 -12.12 11.87 2.97
CA SER A 58 -11.69 13.18 2.46
C SER A 58 -12.24 13.45 1.07
N GLY A 59 -12.34 12.43 0.21
CA GLY A 59 -12.98 12.55 -1.11
C GLY A 59 -14.45 12.91 -0.97
N SER A 60 -15.20 12.16 -0.16
CA SER A 60 -16.62 12.44 0.14
C SER A 60 -16.83 13.86 0.66
N LEU A 61 -15.96 14.31 1.57
CA LEU A 61 -16.02 15.66 2.14
C LEU A 61 -15.75 16.73 1.08
N ALA A 62 -14.73 16.54 0.23
CA ALA A 62 -14.39 17.47 -0.84
C ALA A 62 -15.55 17.63 -1.84
N GLY A 63 -16.14 16.52 -2.29
CA GLY A 63 -17.27 16.58 -3.23
C GLY A 63 -18.54 17.19 -2.62
N TRP A 64 -18.84 16.83 -1.36
CA TRP A 64 -19.94 17.46 -0.64
C TRP A 64 -19.79 18.98 -0.50
N LEU A 65 -18.60 19.45 -0.11
CA LEU A 65 -18.32 20.88 0.08
C LEU A 65 -18.35 21.63 -1.25
N THR A 66 -17.80 21.07 -2.33
CA THR A 66 -17.83 21.69 -3.66
C THR A 66 -19.27 21.97 -4.10
N ILE A 67 -20.16 20.98 -3.99
CA ILE A 67 -21.58 21.16 -4.32
C ILE A 67 -22.33 22.03 -3.30
N ARG A 68 -21.91 22.02 -2.02
CA ARG A 68 -22.55 22.84 -0.97
C ARG A 68 -22.39 24.33 -1.24
N PHE A 69 -21.25 24.74 -1.79
CA PHE A 69 -20.90 26.13 -2.05
C PHE A 69 -21.12 26.58 -3.49
N GLN A 70 -21.14 25.65 -4.46
CA GLN A 70 -21.37 25.95 -5.89
C GLN A 70 -20.44 27.04 -6.44
N ASN A 71 -19.23 27.15 -5.89
CA ASN A 71 -18.20 28.10 -6.32
C ASN A 71 -17.03 27.33 -6.91
N ASN A 72 -16.75 27.55 -8.19
CA ASN A 72 -15.71 26.83 -8.93
C ASN A 72 -14.30 27.06 -8.35
N ILE A 73 -14.01 28.28 -7.88
CA ILE A 73 -12.71 28.59 -7.26
C ILE A 73 -12.55 27.79 -5.98
N LEU A 74 -13.60 27.76 -5.15
CA LEU A 74 -13.57 26.97 -3.91
C LEU A 74 -13.47 25.47 -4.21
N GLY A 75 -14.17 24.98 -5.23
CA GLY A 75 -14.04 23.60 -5.72
C GLY A 75 -12.59 23.28 -6.08
N ILE A 76 -11.94 24.09 -6.90
CA ILE A 76 -10.52 23.92 -7.24
C ILE A 76 -9.65 23.87 -5.98
N VAL A 77 -9.85 24.78 -5.03
CA VAL A 77 -9.07 24.82 -3.78
C VAL A 77 -9.28 23.55 -2.94
N LEU A 78 -10.52 23.07 -2.82
CA LEU A 78 -10.85 21.84 -2.09
C LEU A 78 -10.21 20.61 -2.74
N TRP A 79 -10.33 20.48 -4.06
CA TRP A 79 -9.76 19.37 -4.81
C TRP A 79 -8.22 19.41 -4.85
N LEU A 80 -7.60 20.59 -4.90
CA LEU A 80 -6.14 20.75 -4.75
C LEU A 80 -5.67 20.36 -3.34
N SER A 81 -6.43 20.73 -2.31
CA SER A 81 -6.15 20.31 -0.94
C SER A 81 -6.22 18.78 -0.80
N LEU A 82 -7.19 18.15 -1.47
CA LEU A 82 -7.30 16.70 -1.57
C LEU A 82 -6.09 16.07 -2.29
N ALA A 83 -5.66 16.66 -3.41
CA ALA A 83 -4.47 16.21 -4.13
C ALA A 83 -3.20 16.28 -3.27
N LEU A 84 -3.03 17.34 -2.48
CA LEU A 84 -1.92 17.50 -1.54
C LEU A 84 -1.97 16.42 -0.45
N LEU A 85 -3.16 16.17 0.11
CA LEU A 85 -3.36 15.11 1.10
C LEU A 85 -2.99 13.74 0.50
N TYR A 86 -3.50 13.40 -0.69
CA TYR A 86 -3.24 12.12 -1.34
C TYR A 86 -1.76 11.92 -1.67
N SER A 87 -1.12 12.95 -2.22
CA SER A 87 0.31 12.93 -2.47
C SER A 87 1.11 12.67 -1.18
N ARG A 88 0.74 13.34 -0.08
CA ARG A 88 1.38 13.11 1.22
C ARG A 88 1.14 11.68 1.72
N LEU A 89 -0.06 11.13 1.52
CA LEU A 89 -0.39 9.76 1.91
C LEU A 89 0.45 8.72 1.16
N ILE A 90 0.74 8.91 -0.14
CA ILE A 90 1.56 7.98 -0.93
C ILE A 90 2.87 7.65 -0.21
N VAL A 91 3.55 8.66 0.34
CA VAL A 91 4.84 8.51 1.03
C VAL A 91 4.67 8.21 2.52
N TRP A 92 3.80 8.96 3.20
CA TRP A 92 3.66 8.88 4.65
C TRP A 92 3.15 7.51 5.13
N LEU A 93 2.23 6.91 4.37
CA LEU A 93 1.56 5.68 4.75
C LEU A 93 2.51 4.47 4.76
N PRO A 94 3.26 4.13 3.69
CA PRO A 94 4.21 3.01 3.73
C PRO A 94 5.38 3.22 4.67
N ILE A 95 5.84 4.47 4.87
CA ILE A 95 7.08 4.75 5.63
C ILE A 95 6.82 4.91 7.13
N ARG A 96 5.72 5.56 7.53
CA ARG A 96 5.44 5.82 8.95
C ARG A 96 4.26 5.01 9.49
N VAL A 97 3.17 4.93 8.74
CA VAL A 97 1.95 4.27 9.24
C VAL A 97 2.12 2.75 9.27
N VAL A 98 2.72 2.16 8.26
CA VAL A 98 2.92 0.69 8.21
C VAL A 98 3.78 0.18 9.35
N PRO A 99 5.00 0.69 9.62
CA PRO A 99 5.78 0.26 10.79
C PRO A 99 5.03 0.43 12.11
N PHE A 100 4.28 1.53 12.25
CA PHE A 100 3.48 1.80 13.44
C PHE A 100 2.38 0.76 13.63
N ILE A 101 1.62 0.44 12.58
CA ILE A 101 0.61 -0.62 12.60
C ILE A 101 1.27 -1.96 12.92
N ILE A 102 2.38 -2.30 12.27
CA ILE A 102 3.07 -3.58 12.53
C ILE A 102 3.58 -3.64 13.96
N LYS A 103 4.12 -2.55 14.52
CA LYS A 103 4.55 -2.47 15.92
C LYS A 103 3.42 -2.80 16.88
N PHE A 104 2.19 -2.41 16.56
CA PHE A 104 1.03 -2.74 17.38
C PHE A 104 0.74 -4.25 17.42
N PHE A 105 0.88 -4.96 16.31
CA PHE A 105 0.66 -6.42 16.25
C PHE A 105 1.86 -7.22 16.73
N ASN A 106 3.07 -6.80 16.37
CA ASN A 106 4.35 -7.42 16.71
C ASN A 106 5.37 -6.32 17.05
N GLY A 107 5.46 -5.99 18.34
CA GLY A 107 6.30 -4.91 18.85
C GLY A 107 7.77 -5.05 18.46
N ALA A 108 8.30 -6.27 18.52
CA ALA A 108 9.69 -6.55 18.20
C ALA A 108 9.99 -6.38 16.70
N LEU A 109 9.06 -6.78 15.82
CA LEU A 109 9.20 -6.55 14.37
C LEU A 109 9.12 -5.05 14.05
N GLY A 110 8.16 -4.33 14.62
CA GLY A 110 7.99 -2.90 14.37
C GLY A 110 9.17 -2.03 14.80
N GLU A 111 9.97 -2.45 15.80
CA GLU A 111 11.19 -1.73 16.21
C GLU A 111 12.39 -1.97 15.28
N TYR A 112 12.39 -3.12 14.60
CA TYR A 112 13.39 -3.45 13.60
C TYR A 112 13.13 -2.72 12.26
N LEU A 113 11.86 -2.48 11.93
CA LEU A 113 11.45 -1.76 10.72
C LEU A 113 11.75 -0.26 10.84
N LYS A 114 12.98 0.14 10.50
CA LYS A 114 13.39 1.54 10.41
C LYS A 114 13.60 1.91 8.94
N TYR A 115 12.60 2.56 8.35
CA TYR A 115 12.72 3.10 7.00
C TYR A 115 13.33 4.50 7.06
N PRO A 116 14.55 4.70 6.54
CA PRO A 116 15.16 6.03 6.48
C PRO A 116 14.34 6.97 5.58
N TYR A 117 14.23 8.23 5.99
CA TYR A 117 13.57 9.27 5.20
C TYR A 117 14.61 9.96 4.31
N TYR A 118 14.61 9.62 3.02
CA TYR A 118 15.47 10.24 2.02
C TYR A 118 14.84 11.50 1.41
N LYS A 119 15.69 12.45 0.99
CA LYS A 119 15.24 13.68 0.30
C LYS A 119 14.60 13.40 -1.06
N SER A 120 14.95 12.28 -1.71
CA SER A 120 14.32 11.78 -2.95
C SER A 120 12.82 11.49 -2.77
N LEU A 121 12.39 11.13 -1.56
CA LEU A 121 10.97 10.91 -1.26
C LEU A 121 10.18 12.21 -1.28
N ASP A 122 10.79 13.35 -0.91
CA ASP A 122 10.14 14.66 -1.05
C ASP A 122 9.96 15.02 -2.53
N GLN A 123 10.94 14.71 -3.38
CA GLN A 123 10.82 14.90 -4.84
C GLN A 123 9.72 14.01 -5.42
N THR A 124 9.66 12.75 -4.98
CA THR A 124 8.61 11.79 -5.32
C THR A 124 7.23 12.30 -4.91
N GLN A 125 7.09 12.82 -3.69
CA GLN A 125 5.85 13.43 -3.20
C GLN A 125 5.43 14.60 -4.10
N TRP A 126 6.34 15.54 -4.40
CA TRP A 126 6.05 16.70 -5.25
C TRP A 126 5.67 16.32 -6.66
N PHE A 127 6.36 15.35 -7.27
CA PHE A 127 5.99 14.83 -8.58
C PHE A 127 4.59 14.20 -8.57
N GLY A 128 4.31 13.37 -7.55
CA GLY A 128 2.97 12.81 -7.35
C GLY A 128 1.90 13.89 -7.13
N PHE A 129 2.22 14.97 -6.43
CA PHE A 129 1.31 16.11 -6.22
C PHE A 129 0.96 16.80 -7.54
N VAL A 130 1.94 17.08 -8.41
CA VAL A 130 1.68 17.75 -9.69
C VAL A 130 0.72 16.92 -10.55
N ILE A 131 0.95 15.60 -10.65
CA ILE A 131 0.08 14.69 -11.41
C ILE A 131 -1.33 14.63 -10.81
N LEU A 132 -1.43 14.49 -9.48
CA LEU A 132 -2.71 14.49 -8.75
C LEU A 132 -3.45 15.82 -8.90
N ALA A 133 -2.74 16.94 -8.85
CA ALA A 133 -3.31 18.28 -8.91
C ALA A 133 -4.00 18.53 -10.26
N ILE A 134 -3.39 18.10 -11.36
CA ILE A 134 -3.99 18.23 -12.71
C ILE A 134 -5.33 17.47 -12.76
N ALA A 135 -5.34 16.21 -12.36
CA ALA A 135 -6.56 15.40 -12.35
C ALA A 135 -7.62 15.94 -11.38
N ALA A 136 -7.21 16.42 -10.20
CA ALA A 136 -8.10 16.97 -9.21
C ALA A 136 -8.74 18.29 -9.68
N ILE A 137 -7.99 19.18 -10.35
CA ILE A 137 -8.53 20.41 -10.95
C ILE A 137 -9.60 20.04 -12.00
N ILE A 138 -9.31 19.09 -12.88
CA ILE A 138 -10.26 18.64 -13.91
C ILE A 138 -11.52 18.09 -13.24
N CYS A 139 -11.39 17.18 -12.28
CA CYS A 139 -12.53 16.59 -11.59
C CYS A 139 -13.34 17.62 -10.79
N GLY A 140 -12.69 18.59 -10.16
CA GLY A 140 -13.35 19.64 -9.39
C GLY A 140 -14.07 20.68 -10.24
N LEU A 141 -13.53 21.01 -11.41
CA LEU A 141 -14.21 21.88 -12.38
C LEU A 141 -15.43 21.18 -13.00
N LEU A 142 -15.29 19.88 -13.31
CA LEU A 142 -16.36 19.09 -13.92
C LEU A 142 -17.47 18.71 -12.94
N GLU A 143 -17.18 18.63 -11.64
CA GLU A 143 -18.13 18.14 -10.63
C GLU A 143 -19.47 18.89 -10.66
N ASN A 144 -19.46 20.22 -10.56
CA ASN A 144 -20.69 21.02 -10.56
C ASN A 144 -21.47 20.84 -11.87
N ILE A 145 -20.77 20.83 -13.01
CA ILE A 145 -21.35 20.73 -14.36
C ILE A 145 -22.00 19.35 -14.56
N LEU A 146 -21.25 18.28 -14.30
CA LEU A 146 -21.71 16.91 -14.50
C LEU A 146 -22.86 16.55 -13.56
N ILE A 147 -22.79 16.96 -12.30
CA ILE A 147 -23.85 16.70 -11.34
C ILE A 147 -25.11 17.47 -11.74
N GLU A 148 -25.01 18.75 -12.10
CA GLU A 148 -26.17 19.53 -12.53
C GLU A 148 -26.82 18.94 -13.79
N GLN A 149 -26.02 18.60 -14.81
CA GLN A 149 -26.50 17.94 -16.03
C GLN A 149 -27.19 16.60 -15.75
N SER A 150 -26.69 15.83 -14.77
CA SER A 150 -27.31 14.55 -14.39
C SER A 150 -28.73 14.71 -13.85
N PHE A 151 -29.06 15.84 -13.20
CA PHE A 151 -30.41 16.09 -12.69
C PHE A 151 -31.37 16.65 -13.76
N PHE A 152 -30.85 17.19 -14.86
CA PHE A 152 -31.65 17.63 -16.00
C PHE A 152 -31.88 16.54 -17.05
N SER A 153 -31.13 15.44 -16.97
CA SER A 153 -31.36 14.25 -17.80
C SER A 153 -32.57 13.45 -17.31
N SER A 154 -33.38 12.93 -18.23
CA SER A 154 -34.56 12.11 -17.94
C SER A 154 -34.23 10.65 -17.56
N GLY A 155 -32.95 10.25 -17.61
CA GLY A 155 -32.53 8.88 -17.35
C GLY A 155 -32.44 8.53 -15.86
N THR A 156 -32.98 7.37 -15.47
CA THR A 156 -32.93 6.83 -14.10
C THR A 156 -31.51 6.68 -13.55
N TYR A 157 -30.51 6.53 -14.42
CA TYR A 157 -29.10 6.33 -14.08
C TYR A 157 -28.19 7.52 -14.42
N ALA A 158 -28.76 8.71 -14.61
CA ALA A 158 -27.99 9.88 -15.04
C ALA A 158 -26.82 10.23 -14.10
N ILE A 159 -26.93 9.92 -12.80
CA ILE A 159 -25.85 10.15 -11.82
C ILE A 159 -24.65 9.21 -12.01
N ALA A 160 -24.81 8.04 -12.65
CA ALA A 160 -23.74 7.06 -12.80
C ALA A 160 -22.60 7.59 -13.69
N ILE A 161 -22.91 8.41 -14.70
CA ILE A 161 -21.92 8.97 -15.62
C ILE A 161 -20.87 9.81 -14.87
N PRO A 162 -21.25 10.85 -14.08
CA PRO A 162 -20.28 11.58 -13.26
C PRO A 162 -19.43 10.68 -12.36
N LEU A 163 -20.04 9.69 -11.71
CA LEU A 163 -19.33 8.78 -10.80
C LEU A 163 -18.27 7.94 -11.54
N VAL A 164 -18.62 7.40 -12.71
CA VAL A 164 -17.70 6.62 -13.54
C VAL A 164 -16.55 7.49 -14.07
N VAL A 165 -16.83 8.71 -14.52
CA VAL A 165 -15.79 9.64 -14.99
C VAL A 165 -14.80 9.94 -13.86
N CYS A 166 -15.28 10.28 -12.67
CA CYS A 166 -14.42 10.54 -11.52
C CYS A 166 -13.61 9.30 -11.13
N PHE A 167 -14.27 8.14 -11.08
CA PHE A 167 -13.62 6.86 -10.77
C PHE A 167 -12.48 6.58 -11.75
N LEU A 168 -12.72 6.65 -13.06
CA LEU A 168 -11.71 6.40 -14.08
C LEU A 168 -10.52 7.37 -14.00
N CYS A 169 -10.78 8.66 -13.80
CA CYS A 169 -9.72 9.65 -13.62
C CYS A 169 -8.83 9.30 -12.43
N PHE A 170 -9.40 8.97 -11.28
CA PHE A 170 -8.62 8.64 -10.09
C PHE A 170 -8.01 7.23 -10.12
N SER A 171 -8.56 6.29 -10.89
CA SER A 171 -7.92 4.99 -11.16
C SER A 171 -6.60 5.16 -11.90
N LEU A 172 -6.57 6.00 -12.95
CA LEU A 172 -5.35 6.26 -13.72
C LEU A 172 -4.25 6.87 -12.84
N ILE A 173 -4.63 7.85 -12.02
CA ILE A 173 -3.71 8.53 -11.12
C ILE A 173 -3.27 7.63 -9.96
N GLY A 174 -4.17 6.79 -9.44
CA GLY A 174 -3.82 5.80 -8.43
C GLY A 174 -2.79 4.79 -8.94
N ASN A 175 -2.91 4.35 -10.19
CA ASN A 175 -1.95 3.45 -10.82
C ASN A 175 -0.59 4.13 -11.08
N ALA A 176 -0.60 5.42 -11.46
CA ALA A 176 0.63 6.21 -11.57
C ALA A 176 1.30 6.37 -10.19
N ALA A 177 0.52 6.59 -9.13
CA ALA A 177 1.00 6.67 -7.76
C ALA A 177 1.59 5.35 -7.26
N ASP A 178 0.98 4.21 -7.57
CA ASP A 178 1.54 2.88 -7.29
C ASP A 178 2.90 2.68 -7.96
N SER A 179 2.99 3.00 -9.25
CA SER A 179 4.23 2.88 -10.04
C SER A 179 5.36 3.77 -9.51
N LEU A 180 5.01 4.90 -8.89
CA LEU A 180 5.98 5.87 -8.40
C LEU A 180 6.73 5.38 -7.14
N LEU A 181 6.07 4.62 -6.25
CA LEU A 181 6.66 4.20 -4.98
C LEU A 181 6.41 2.72 -4.64
N ASN A 182 5.14 2.32 -4.58
CA ASN A 182 4.78 0.98 -4.09
C ASN A 182 5.36 -0.13 -4.96
N GLN A 183 5.39 0.05 -6.28
CA GLN A 183 5.96 -0.93 -7.21
C GLN A 183 7.45 -1.18 -6.95
N ASN A 184 8.23 -0.14 -6.64
CA ASN A 184 9.66 -0.23 -6.36
C ASN A 184 9.97 -0.97 -5.06
N ILE A 185 9.01 -1.01 -4.14
CA ILE A 185 9.09 -1.73 -2.88
C ILE A 185 8.58 -3.17 -3.04
N ARG A 186 7.52 -3.35 -3.84
CA ARG A 186 6.84 -4.63 -4.04
C ARG A 186 7.63 -5.61 -4.91
N LYS A 187 8.18 -5.15 -6.04
CA LYS A 187 8.90 -6.00 -6.99
C LYS A 187 10.05 -6.80 -6.34
N PRO A 188 10.94 -6.19 -5.56
CA PRO A 188 11.99 -6.94 -4.85
C PRO A 188 11.44 -8.10 -4.00
N LEU A 189 10.32 -7.88 -3.31
CA LEU A 189 9.69 -8.89 -2.46
C LEU A 189 9.14 -10.05 -3.31
N GLN A 190 8.53 -9.74 -4.46
CA GLN A 190 8.06 -10.76 -5.41
C GLN A 190 9.23 -11.58 -5.98
N GLU A 191 10.36 -10.95 -6.29
CA GLU A 191 11.54 -11.67 -6.80
C GLU A 191 12.16 -12.60 -5.75
N VAL A 192 12.19 -12.18 -4.48
CA VAL A 192 12.61 -13.08 -3.39
C VAL A 192 11.61 -14.24 -3.24
N ASP A 193 10.30 -13.98 -3.27
CA ASP A 193 9.30 -15.05 -3.17
C ASP A 193 9.40 -16.05 -4.33
N ASN A 194 9.58 -15.55 -5.56
CA ASN A 194 9.78 -16.37 -6.77
C ASN A 194 11.03 -17.23 -6.66
N LEU A 195 12.16 -16.67 -6.21
CA LEU A 195 13.39 -17.41 -6.00
C LEU A 195 13.24 -18.49 -4.92
N LEU A 196 12.60 -18.16 -3.79
CA LEU A 196 12.36 -19.12 -2.73
C LEU A 196 11.43 -20.25 -3.18
N GLN A 197 10.40 -19.92 -3.96
CA GLN A 197 9.50 -20.91 -4.55
C GLN A 197 10.25 -21.82 -5.53
N PHE A 198 11.04 -21.24 -6.44
CA PHE A 198 11.86 -22.00 -7.39
C PHE A 198 12.86 -22.92 -6.68
N ALA A 199 13.49 -22.44 -5.60
CA ALA A 199 14.41 -23.24 -4.80
C ALA A 199 13.71 -24.39 -4.07
N LEU A 200 12.49 -24.16 -3.57
CA LEU A 200 11.67 -25.17 -2.93
C LEU A 200 11.24 -26.27 -3.92
N ASP A 201 10.81 -25.87 -5.12
CA ASP A 201 10.32 -26.78 -6.17
C ASP A 201 11.44 -27.68 -6.76
N ASN A 202 12.71 -27.33 -6.50
CA ASN A 202 13.91 -27.99 -7.02
C ASN A 202 14.90 -28.44 -5.92
N ILE A 203 14.48 -28.55 -4.66
CA ILE A 203 15.38 -28.83 -3.53
C ILE A 203 16.20 -30.13 -3.67
N ASP A 204 15.60 -31.14 -4.33
CA ASP A 204 16.16 -32.48 -4.59
C ASP A 204 16.39 -32.76 -6.09
N LYS A 205 16.32 -31.73 -6.94
CA LYS A 205 16.51 -31.87 -8.40
C LYS A 205 17.84 -31.25 -8.82
N GLU A 206 18.52 -31.88 -9.76
CA GLU A 206 19.65 -31.25 -10.43
C GLU A 206 19.15 -30.16 -11.37
N VAL A 207 19.42 -28.90 -11.01
CA VAL A 207 19.11 -27.74 -11.85
C VAL A 207 20.29 -27.49 -12.79
N PRO A 208 20.07 -27.38 -14.11
CA PRO A 208 21.10 -26.99 -15.06
C PRO A 208 21.82 -25.71 -14.63
N GLY A 209 23.15 -25.68 -14.79
CA GLY A 209 23.99 -24.61 -14.24
C GLY A 209 23.70 -23.21 -14.81
N ASP A 210 23.19 -23.14 -16.04
CA ASP A 210 22.69 -21.93 -16.69
C ASP A 210 21.43 -21.39 -16.00
N ILE A 211 20.43 -22.25 -15.75
CA ILE A 211 19.18 -21.90 -15.05
C ILE A 211 19.47 -21.52 -13.59
N ALA A 212 20.35 -22.25 -12.92
CA ALA A 212 20.74 -21.96 -11.54
C ALA A 212 21.42 -20.58 -11.41
N ARG A 213 22.23 -20.18 -12.41
CA ARG A 213 22.86 -18.86 -12.45
C ARG A 213 21.86 -17.76 -12.78
N SER A 214 20.96 -17.98 -13.75
CA SER A 214 19.96 -16.97 -14.15
C SER A 214 18.96 -16.69 -13.03
N MET A 215 18.58 -17.72 -12.26
CA MET A 215 17.69 -17.59 -11.11
C MET A 215 18.42 -17.14 -9.83
N HIS A 216 19.75 -16.99 -9.86
CA HIS A 216 20.57 -16.71 -8.67
C HIS A 216 20.34 -17.71 -7.52
N LEU A 217 20.18 -19.00 -7.84
CA LEU A 217 19.90 -20.04 -6.86
C LEU A 217 20.98 -20.16 -5.77
N GLY A 218 22.22 -19.75 -6.08
CA GLY A 218 23.30 -19.69 -5.09
C GLY A 218 23.02 -18.76 -3.91
N ALA A 219 22.16 -17.75 -4.08
CA ALA A 219 21.84 -16.78 -3.04
C ALA A 219 21.10 -17.42 -1.84
N VAL A 220 20.37 -18.52 -2.05
CA VAL A 220 19.58 -19.18 -1.00
C VAL A 220 20.31 -20.34 -0.31
N ASN A 221 21.52 -20.70 -0.76
CA ASN A 221 22.29 -21.79 -0.17
C ASN A 221 22.45 -21.70 1.37
N PRO A 222 22.71 -20.52 1.96
CA PRO A 222 22.87 -20.39 3.42
C PRO A 222 21.58 -20.66 4.21
N ILE A 223 20.42 -20.69 3.55
CA ILE A 223 19.11 -20.90 4.16
C ILE A 223 18.38 -22.13 3.61
N LYS A 224 19.09 -23.02 2.89
CA LYS A 224 18.50 -24.19 2.20
C LYS A 224 17.67 -25.06 3.15
N GLU A 225 18.15 -25.26 4.38
CA GLU A 225 17.48 -26.06 5.41
C GLU A 225 16.16 -25.44 5.92
N LEU A 226 15.96 -24.13 5.71
CA LEU A 226 14.76 -23.42 6.12
C LEU A 226 13.66 -23.43 5.06
N LEU A 227 14.01 -23.65 3.78
CA LEU A 227 13.10 -23.57 2.63
C LEU A 227 11.82 -24.42 2.75
N PRO A 228 11.85 -25.65 3.31
CA PRO A 228 10.63 -26.46 3.43
C PRO A 228 9.55 -25.88 4.36
N ARG A 229 9.87 -24.84 5.13
CA ARG A 229 8.95 -24.23 6.09
C ARG A 229 8.08 -23.17 5.41
N GLU A 230 6.88 -22.99 5.93
CA GLU A 230 6.00 -21.88 5.54
C GLU A 230 6.71 -20.54 5.78
N ARG A 231 6.66 -19.67 4.77
CA ARG A 231 7.38 -18.39 4.75
C ARG A 231 6.43 -17.21 4.77
N ARG A 232 6.86 -16.11 5.39
CA ARG A 232 6.23 -14.79 5.26
C ARG A 232 7.28 -13.74 5.01
N LEU A 233 7.07 -12.88 4.02
CA LEU A 233 8.05 -11.90 3.58
C LEU A 233 7.65 -10.50 4.03
N ILE A 234 8.60 -9.71 4.51
CA ILE A 234 8.37 -8.32 4.88
C ILE A 234 9.56 -7.45 4.52
N LEU A 235 9.28 -6.25 4.01
CA LEU A 235 10.32 -5.25 3.77
C LEU A 235 10.94 -4.83 5.10
N SER A 236 12.25 -4.91 5.22
CA SER A 236 12.96 -4.50 6.44
C SER A 236 13.73 -3.19 6.32
N ASN A 237 14.42 -3.01 5.20
CA ASN A 237 15.15 -1.81 4.89
C ASN A 237 15.07 -1.53 3.39
N PHE A 238 15.15 -0.26 3.04
CA PHE A 238 15.10 0.23 1.69
C PHE A 238 16.14 1.34 1.58
N ASP A 239 17.14 1.15 0.72
CA ASP A 239 18.13 2.17 0.38
C ASP A 239 18.02 2.50 -1.11
N GLU A 240 17.42 3.67 -1.38
CA GLU A 240 17.20 4.15 -2.74
C GLU A 240 18.52 4.47 -3.45
N SER A 241 19.55 4.91 -2.72
CA SER A 241 20.81 5.37 -3.32
C SER A 241 21.58 4.23 -3.99
N MET A 242 21.46 3.03 -3.45
CA MET A 242 22.09 1.81 -3.97
C MET A 242 21.09 0.89 -4.69
N GLY A 243 19.81 1.27 -4.78
CA GLY A 243 18.74 0.39 -5.26
C GLY A 243 18.65 -0.90 -4.45
N GLN A 244 19.08 -0.86 -3.19
CA GLN A 244 19.19 -2.02 -2.32
C GLN A 244 17.92 -2.14 -1.48
N VAL A 245 17.32 -3.32 -1.49
CA VAL A 245 16.12 -3.61 -0.72
C VAL A 245 16.34 -4.87 0.09
N ASP A 246 16.21 -4.74 1.41
CA ASP A 246 16.38 -5.85 2.34
C ASP A 246 15.02 -6.39 2.75
N ILE A 247 14.80 -7.68 2.51
CA ILE A 247 13.56 -8.40 2.80
C ILE A 247 13.84 -9.41 3.91
N LEU A 248 13.01 -9.37 4.93
CA LEU A 248 12.98 -10.37 5.98
C LEU A 248 12.01 -11.48 5.62
N VAL A 249 12.45 -12.72 5.80
CA VAL A 249 11.69 -13.92 5.56
C VAL A 249 11.53 -14.66 6.87
N ASP A 250 10.29 -14.83 7.31
CA ASP A 250 9.93 -15.56 8.53
C ASP A 250 9.57 -17.01 8.19
N PHE A 251 10.42 -17.96 8.59
CA PHE A 251 10.21 -19.40 8.50
C PHE A 251 9.71 -19.97 9.83
N ARG A 252 8.47 -19.61 10.21
CA ARG A 252 7.84 -19.99 11.49
C ARG A 252 8.67 -19.63 12.72
N GLY A 253 9.07 -18.37 12.82
CA GLY A 253 9.84 -17.80 13.92
C GLY A 253 11.35 -17.86 13.75
N ILE A 254 11.85 -18.42 12.64
CA ILE A 254 13.26 -18.34 12.23
C ILE A 254 13.38 -17.34 11.10
N TRP A 255 14.16 -16.28 11.32
CA TRP A 255 14.27 -15.18 10.38
C TRP A 255 15.49 -15.35 9.48
N ALA A 256 15.30 -15.08 8.20
CA ALA A 256 16.36 -14.87 7.23
C ALA A 256 16.25 -13.45 6.65
N LYS A 257 17.39 -12.87 6.29
CA LYS A 257 17.47 -11.59 5.58
C LYS A 257 17.97 -11.86 4.17
N CYS A 258 17.14 -11.56 3.19
CA CYS A 258 17.46 -11.59 1.78
C CYS A 258 17.65 -10.17 1.27
N THR A 259 18.80 -9.89 0.69
CA THR A 259 19.10 -8.59 0.09
C THR A 259 18.92 -8.69 -1.41
N THR A 260 18.33 -7.65 -1.98
CA THR A 260 18.18 -7.48 -3.42
C THR A 260 18.81 -6.16 -3.84
N ILE A 261 19.35 -6.12 -5.05
CA ILE A 261 19.87 -4.91 -5.69
C ILE A 261 19.24 -4.83 -7.07
N TYR A 262 18.51 -3.75 -7.37
CA TYR A 262 17.76 -3.60 -8.63
C TYR A 262 16.86 -4.81 -8.98
N ASN A 263 16.12 -5.32 -7.99
CA ASN A 263 15.27 -6.52 -8.08
C ASN A 263 16.00 -7.86 -8.28
N GLN A 264 17.34 -7.89 -8.29
CA GLN A 264 18.09 -9.14 -8.33
C GLN A 264 18.45 -9.57 -6.90
N VAL A 265 18.12 -10.81 -6.54
CA VAL A 265 18.46 -11.35 -5.22
C VAL A 265 19.96 -11.65 -5.17
N THR A 266 20.68 -10.97 -4.30
CA THR A 266 22.15 -11.08 -4.22
C THR A 266 22.58 -12.14 -3.22
N PHE A 267 21.99 -12.16 -2.03
CA PHE A 267 22.25 -13.18 -1.02
C PHE A 267 21.12 -13.23 0.03
N CYS A 268 20.90 -14.43 0.57
CA CYS A 268 20.07 -14.66 1.74
C CYS A 268 20.91 -15.23 2.87
N LYS A 269 20.80 -14.66 4.06
CA LYS A 269 21.52 -15.13 5.26
C LYS A 269 20.59 -15.28 6.46
N PRO A 270 20.84 -16.25 7.37
CA PRO A 270 20.13 -16.30 8.64
C PRO A 270 20.29 -14.99 9.41
N ALA A 271 19.18 -14.43 9.89
CA ALA A 271 19.18 -13.19 10.65
C ALA A 271 19.33 -13.50 12.15
N LEU A 272 20.54 -13.89 12.55
CA LEU A 272 20.88 -14.29 13.93
C LEU A 272 20.66 -13.16 14.96
N GLU A 273 20.85 -11.91 14.54
CA GLU A 273 20.53 -10.74 15.36
C GLU A 273 19.05 -10.72 15.76
N ILE A 274 18.13 -11.27 14.96
CA ILE A 274 16.69 -11.19 15.19
C ILE A 274 16.21 -12.21 16.25
N GLN A 275 17.09 -13.03 16.84
CA GLN A 275 16.72 -14.03 17.86
C GLN A 275 15.98 -13.45 19.07
N TRP A 276 16.19 -12.18 19.44
CA TRP A 276 15.41 -11.51 20.49
C TRP A 276 13.91 -11.36 20.15
N ILE A 277 13.54 -11.28 18.87
CA ILE A 277 12.14 -11.24 18.42
C ILE A 277 11.43 -12.54 18.80
N ARG A 278 12.09 -13.69 18.61
CA ARG A 278 11.56 -15.01 19.00
C ARG A 278 11.35 -15.10 20.51
N LEU A 279 12.33 -14.65 21.31
CA LEU A 279 12.26 -14.66 22.77
C LEU A 279 11.12 -13.78 23.30
N SER A 280 10.92 -12.58 22.74
CA SER A 280 9.84 -11.68 23.16
C SER A 280 8.44 -12.26 22.89
N ASN A 281 8.25 -12.93 21.74
CA ASN A 281 6.98 -13.57 21.40
C ASN A 281 6.71 -14.82 22.27
N GLN A 282 7.75 -15.60 22.60
CA GLN A 282 7.61 -16.72 23.52
C GLN A 282 7.27 -16.25 24.94
N MET A 283 7.97 -15.24 25.47
CA MET A 283 7.64 -14.65 26.77
C MET A 283 6.24 -14.05 26.82
N LYS A 284 5.77 -13.40 25.74
CA LYS A 284 4.40 -12.85 25.68
C LYS A 284 3.32 -13.93 25.63
N MET A 285 3.62 -15.08 25.02
CA MET A 285 2.72 -16.24 25.03
C MET A 285 2.71 -16.94 26.40
N GLU A 286 3.88 -17.13 27.02
CA GLU A 286 3.99 -17.69 28.38
C GLU A 286 3.33 -16.80 29.43
N ALA A 287 3.50 -15.48 29.32
CA ALA A 287 2.84 -14.53 30.22
C ALA A 287 1.31 -14.59 30.10
N ARG A 288 0.76 -14.72 28.87
CA ARG A 288 -0.68 -14.91 28.64
C ARG A 288 -1.20 -16.28 29.12
N PHE A 289 -0.37 -17.32 29.04
CA PHE A 289 -0.72 -18.64 29.56
C PHE A 289 -0.77 -18.61 31.10
N ASN A 290 0.22 -17.99 31.75
CA ASN A 290 0.24 -17.84 33.21
C ASN A 290 -0.87 -16.92 33.75
N THR A 291 -1.30 -15.88 33.02
CA THR A 291 -2.45 -15.05 33.46
C THR A 291 -3.78 -15.81 33.40
N LYS A 292 -3.95 -16.75 32.46
CA LYS A 292 -5.15 -17.59 32.40
C LYS A 292 -5.19 -18.65 33.50
N VAL A 293 -4.05 -19.14 33.95
CA VAL A 293 -3.96 -20.09 35.09
C VAL A 293 -4.19 -19.37 36.43
N PHE A 294 -3.83 -18.09 36.56
CA PHE A 294 -4.02 -17.33 37.81
C PHE A 294 -5.43 -16.75 38.00
N PHE A 295 -6.25 -16.60 36.96
CA PHE A 295 -7.64 -16.11 37.03
C PHE A 295 -8.70 -17.19 36.79
N GLY A 296 -8.29 -18.46 36.77
CA GLY A 296 -9.16 -19.63 36.65
C GLY A 296 -9.15 -20.47 37.92
N ASN A 297 -9.63 -19.90 39.03
CA ASN A 297 -10.19 -20.59 40.20
C ASN A 297 -11.11 -19.62 40.94
#